data_AF-A0A538HQL8-F1
#
_entry.id   AF-A0A538HQL8-F1
#
_cell.length_a   1.000
_cell.length_b   1.000
_cell.length_c   1.000
_cell.angle_alpha   90.00
_cell.angle_beta   90.00
_cell.angle_gamma   90.00
#
_symmetry.space_group_name_H-M   'P 1'
#
loop_
_entity.id
_entity.type
_entity.pdbx_description
1 polymer ?
#
loop_
_entity_poly.entity_id
_entity_poly.type
_entity_poly.pdbx_seq_one_letter_code
_entity_poly.pdbx_strand_id
1 'polypeptide(L)'
;MPVASIGRAAEAVTELERRRHELHGAFGNDAFGRLAEKAARFFGTPQYILGQTAAVLAWVILNSTQLHLGFAWDVYPFIALNLLFSLQAAYAAPLILLAQTRQADRDKLHSDRIDKGHTRLARAAKLETDKILELLQANTELTEQDKQLTEQVAALTKQIHALLSEQHTS
;
A
#
# COMPACT_ATOMS: atom_id res chain seq x y z
N MET A 1 34.75 -12.88 27.53
CA MET A 1 34.43 -12.61 26.11
C MET A 1 33.13 -13.31 25.70
N PRO A 2 31.93 -12.70 25.88
CA PRO A 2 30.70 -13.26 25.32
C PRO A 2 29.78 -12.16 24.73
N VAL A 3 30.09 -11.62 23.54
CA VAL A 3 29.18 -10.68 22.85
C VAL A 3 28.91 -11.10 21.38
N ALA A 4 29.63 -12.10 20.87
CA ALA A 4 29.54 -12.54 19.48
C ALA A 4 28.39 -13.53 19.16
N SER A 5 27.59 -13.95 20.16
CA SER A 5 26.51 -14.94 19.96
C SER A 5 25.15 -14.32 19.67
N ILE A 6 24.89 -13.09 20.14
CA ILE A 6 23.57 -12.44 20.00
C ILE A 6 23.31 -12.00 18.55
N GLY A 7 24.33 -11.50 17.84
CA GLY A 7 24.21 -11.11 16.44
C GLY A 7 23.85 -12.27 15.51
N ARG A 8 24.48 -13.45 15.70
CA ARG A 8 24.20 -14.65 14.90
C ARG A 8 22.80 -15.22 15.13
N ALA A 9 22.27 -15.10 16.35
CA ALA A 9 20.91 -15.54 16.66
C ALA A 9 19.87 -14.63 15.97
N ALA A 10 20.10 -13.31 15.96
CA ALA A 10 19.23 -12.37 15.25
C ALA A 10 19.26 -12.59 13.73
N GLU A 11 20.45 -12.82 13.15
CA GLU A 11 20.59 -13.16 11.72
C GLU A 11 19.87 -14.48 11.36
N ALA A 12 19.99 -15.51 12.21
CA ALA A 12 19.34 -16.80 11.97
C ALA A 12 17.81 -16.71 12.01
N VAL A 13 17.23 -15.93 12.93
CA VAL A 13 15.77 -15.72 13.00
C VAL A 13 15.26 -14.98 11.77
N THR A 14 16.00 -13.96 11.34
CA THR A 14 15.64 -13.15 10.15
C THR A 14 15.70 -13.99 8.86
N GLU A 15 16.71 -14.86 8.75
CA GLU A 15 16.87 -15.78 7.61
C GLU A 15 15.79 -16.90 7.62
N LEU A 16 15.40 -17.38 8.79
CA LEU A 16 14.30 -18.35 8.96
C LEU A 16 12.94 -17.74 8.57
N GLU A 17 12.67 -16.48 8.94
CA GLU A 17 11.45 -15.77 8.53
C GLU A 17 11.42 -15.54 7.01
N ARG A 18 12.57 -15.19 6.42
CA ARG A 18 12.71 -15.01 4.97
C ARG A 18 12.44 -16.31 4.20
N ARG A 19 13.03 -17.43 4.65
CA ARG A 19 12.79 -18.76 4.07
C ARG A 19 11.36 -19.27 4.28
N ARG A 20 10.73 -18.95 5.42
CA ARG A 20 9.33 -19.31 5.68
C ARG A 20 8.36 -18.59 4.73
N HIS A 21 8.69 -17.38 4.26
CA HIS A 21 7.91 -16.68 3.24
C HIS A 21 8.04 -17.30 1.84
N GLU A 22 9.16 -17.94 1.52
CA GLU A 22 9.38 -18.64 0.25
C GLU A 22 8.66 -20.00 0.20
N LEU A 23 8.35 -20.59 1.35
CA LEU A 23 7.81 -21.94 1.47
C LEU A 23 6.27 -22.06 1.46
N HIS A 24 5.52 -20.96 1.37
CA HIS A 24 4.05 -20.98 1.35
C HIS A 24 3.41 -21.20 -0.05
N GLY A 25 4.15 -21.76 -1.00
CA GLY A 25 3.61 -22.16 -2.31
C GLY A 25 3.01 -23.56 -2.31
N ALA A 26 1.97 -23.84 -1.53
CA ALA A 26 1.42 -25.20 -1.41
C ALA A 26 0.66 -25.72 -2.67
N PHE A 27 0.41 -24.89 -3.69
CA PHE A 27 -0.09 -25.34 -4.99
C PHE A 27 0.52 -24.52 -6.16
N GLY A 28 1.51 -25.09 -6.86
CA GLY A 28 1.90 -24.77 -8.24
C GLY A 28 1.93 -23.29 -8.65
N ASN A 29 2.91 -22.53 -8.15
CA ASN A 29 3.00 -21.06 -8.22
C ASN A 29 3.00 -20.42 -9.63
N ASP A 30 3.30 -21.19 -10.69
CA ASP A 30 3.65 -20.63 -12.00
C ASP A 30 2.59 -20.87 -13.09
N ALA A 31 2.00 -22.06 -13.14
CA ALA A 31 1.01 -22.40 -14.17
C ALA A 31 -0.31 -21.65 -13.96
N PHE A 32 -0.79 -21.61 -12.72
CA PHE A 32 -2.08 -21.00 -12.36
C PHE A 32 -2.01 -19.47 -12.34
N GLY A 33 -0.88 -18.88 -11.95
CA GLY A 33 -0.67 -17.43 -12.04
C GLY A 33 -0.72 -16.93 -13.49
N ARG A 34 -0.03 -17.64 -14.40
CA ARG A 34 -0.09 -17.35 -15.84
C ARG A 34 -1.48 -17.60 -16.43
N LEU A 35 -2.21 -18.59 -15.93
CA LEU A 35 -3.57 -18.89 -16.38
C LEU A 35 -4.56 -17.81 -15.95
N ALA A 36 -4.48 -17.33 -14.70
CA ALA A 36 -5.27 -16.22 -14.18
C ALA A 36 -4.99 -14.92 -14.93
N GLU A 37 -3.72 -14.60 -15.20
CA GLU A 37 -3.32 -13.42 -15.97
C GLU A 37 -3.79 -13.49 -17.44
N LYS A 38 -3.75 -14.68 -18.04
CA LYS A 38 -4.35 -14.91 -19.37
C LYS A 38 -5.86 -14.76 -19.34
N ALA A 39 -6.54 -15.34 -18.34
CA ALA A 39 -7.99 -15.23 -18.19
C ALA A 39 -8.41 -13.76 -17.99
N ALA A 40 -7.73 -13.01 -17.13
CA ALA A 40 -8.02 -11.58 -16.91
C ALA A 40 -7.87 -10.75 -18.20
N ARG A 41 -6.79 -10.99 -18.97
CA ARG A 41 -6.60 -10.32 -20.28
C ARG A 41 -7.65 -10.76 -21.30
N PHE A 42 -8.05 -12.02 -21.27
CA PHE A 42 -9.04 -12.59 -22.19
C PHE A 42 -10.46 -12.05 -21.93
N PHE A 43 -10.92 -12.08 -20.68
CA PHE A 43 -12.22 -11.52 -20.29
C PHE A 43 -12.29 -9.98 -20.37
N GLY A 44 -11.16 -9.28 -20.24
CA GLY A 44 -11.09 -7.82 -20.32
C GLY A 44 -11.13 -7.25 -21.75
N THR A 45 -11.09 -8.10 -22.78
CA THR A 45 -11.09 -7.65 -24.18
C THR A 45 -12.53 -7.58 -24.72
N PRO A 46 -12.99 -6.44 -25.29
CA PRO A 46 -14.37 -6.32 -25.80
C PRO A 46 -14.69 -7.30 -26.93
N GLN A 47 -13.68 -7.80 -27.64
CA GLN A 47 -13.82 -8.82 -28.68
C GLN A 47 -14.27 -10.18 -28.14
N TYR A 48 -13.96 -10.52 -26.89
CA TYR A 48 -14.38 -11.79 -26.29
C TYR A 48 -15.90 -11.84 -26.12
N ILE A 49 -16.50 -10.77 -25.62
CA ILE A 49 -17.95 -10.65 -25.43
C ILE A 49 -18.66 -10.74 -26.80
N LEU A 50 -18.17 -10.00 -27.80
CA LEU A 50 -18.71 -10.07 -29.17
C LEU A 50 -18.65 -11.48 -29.77
N GLY A 51 -17.52 -12.18 -29.62
CA GLY A 51 -17.37 -13.56 -30.10
C GLY A 51 -18.30 -14.54 -29.38
N GLN A 52 -18.41 -14.43 -28.06
CA GLN A 52 -19.30 -15.27 -27.25
C GLN A 52 -20.77 -15.06 -27.62
N THR A 53 -21.20 -13.80 -27.78
CA THR A 53 -22.57 -13.48 -28.22
C THR A 53 -22.84 -14.00 -29.63
N ALA A 54 -21.91 -13.86 -30.56
CA ALA A 54 -22.05 -14.39 -31.91
C ALA A 54 -22.14 -15.92 -31.93
N ALA A 55 -21.34 -16.61 -31.11
CA ALA A 55 -21.37 -18.07 -31.00
C ALA A 55 -22.71 -18.57 -30.44
N VAL A 56 -23.23 -17.93 -29.39
CA VAL A 56 -24.56 -18.23 -28.84
C VAL A 56 -25.64 -17.99 -29.89
N LEU A 57 -25.60 -16.84 -30.59
CA LEU A 57 -26.58 -16.50 -31.60
C LEU A 57 -26.55 -17.49 -32.78
N ALA A 58 -25.36 -17.87 -33.24
CA ALA A 58 -25.18 -18.89 -34.27
C ALA A 58 -25.74 -20.25 -33.83
N TRP A 59 -25.51 -20.65 -32.58
CA TRP A 59 -26.05 -21.91 -32.02
C TRP A 59 -27.58 -21.90 -31.98
N VAL A 60 -28.17 -20.79 -31.54
CA VAL A 60 -29.64 -20.60 -31.51
C VAL A 60 -30.22 -20.64 -32.93
N ILE A 61 -29.58 -19.95 -33.89
CA ILE A 61 -30.02 -19.94 -35.30
C ILE A 61 -29.94 -21.34 -35.91
N LEU A 62 -28.81 -22.03 -35.76
CA LEU A 62 -28.62 -23.40 -36.28
C LEU A 62 -29.67 -24.35 -35.70
N ASN A 63 -29.86 -24.35 -34.38
CA ASN A 63 -30.87 -25.21 -33.74
C ASN A 63 -32.31 -24.85 -34.17
N SER A 64 -32.63 -23.56 -34.30
CA SER A 64 -33.92 -23.10 -34.81
C SER A 64 -34.18 -23.60 -36.24
N THR A 65 -33.18 -23.49 -37.12
CA THR A 65 -33.30 -24.00 -38.50
C THR A 65 -33.42 -25.52 -38.54
N GLN A 66 -32.72 -26.25 -37.67
CA GLN A 66 -32.77 -27.71 -37.61
C GLN A 66 -34.10 -28.23 -37.05
N LEU A 67 -34.70 -27.49 -36.09
CA LEU A 67 -36.05 -27.71 -35.59
C LEU A 67 -37.10 -27.58 -36.71
N HIS A 68 -36.95 -26.59 -37.60
CA HIS A 68 -37.83 -26.43 -38.77
C HIS A 68 -37.65 -27.52 -39.83
N LEU A 69 -36.49 -28.18 -39.90
CA LEU A 69 -36.19 -29.28 -40.82
C LEU A 69 -36.53 -30.68 -40.25
N GLY A 70 -37.13 -30.76 -39.06
CA GLY A 70 -37.59 -32.02 -38.45
C GLY A 70 -36.54 -32.81 -37.67
N PHE A 71 -35.32 -32.29 -37.52
CA PHE A 71 -34.27 -32.86 -36.67
C PHE A 71 -34.10 -32.02 -35.41
N ALA A 72 -34.79 -32.40 -34.35
CA ALA A 72 -34.77 -31.72 -33.07
C ALA A 72 -33.63 -32.23 -32.18
N TRP A 73 -32.42 -31.69 -32.33
CA TRP A 73 -31.26 -32.08 -31.52
C TRP A 73 -31.20 -31.35 -30.16
N ASP A 74 -31.75 -30.12 -30.07
CA ASP A 74 -31.87 -29.35 -28.82
C ASP A 74 -33.14 -28.45 -28.83
N VAL A 75 -34.28 -28.99 -28.37
CA VAL A 75 -35.58 -28.28 -28.29
C VAL A 75 -35.61 -27.34 -27.09
N TYR A 76 -36.37 -26.23 -27.18
CA TYR A 76 -36.58 -25.28 -26.09
C TYR A 76 -36.88 -26.00 -24.75
N PRO A 77 -36.12 -25.78 -23.66
CA PRO A 77 -35.18 -24.68 -23.41
C PRO A 77 -33.70 -25.13 -23.49
N PHE A 78 -33.13 -25.19 -24.70
CA PHE A 78 -31.69 -25.39 -25.01
C PHE A 78 -30.85 -26.03 -23.88
N ILE A 79 -31.11 -27.30 -23.57
CA ILE A 79 -30.58 -27.95 -22.37
C ILE A 79 -29.06 -28.07 -22.44
N ALA A 80 -28.52 -28.31 -23.64
CA ALA A 80 -27.08 -28.46 -23.84
C ALA A 80 -26.34 -27.14 -23.64
N LEU A 81 -26.91 -26.03 -24.15
CA LEU A 81 -26.36 -24.69 -23.96
C LEU A 81 -26.37 -24.32 -22.47
N ASN A 82 -27.47 -24.58 -21.79
CA ASN A 82 -27.57 -24.29 -20.36
C ASN A 82 -26.59 -25.15 -19.53
N LEU A 83 -26.41 -26.42 -19.88
CA LEU A 83 -25.42 -27.29 -19.23
C LEU A 83 -24.00 -26.78 -19.43
N LEU A 84 -23.68 -26.35 -20.65
CA LEU A 84 -22.36 -25.83 -21.00
C LEU A 84 -22.04 -24.54 -20.25
N PHE A 85 -22.99 -23.59 -20.20
CA PHE A 85 -22.84 -22.36 -19.41
C PHE A 85 -22.72 -22.63 -17.92
N SER A 86 -23.49 -23.59 -17.39
CA SER A 86 -23.40 -23.99 -15.98
C SER A 86 -22.02 -24.55 -15.65
N LEU A 87 -21.47 -25.39 -16.53
CA LEU A 87 -20.11 -25.93 -16.39
C LEU A 87 -19.05 -24.84 -16.55
N GLN A 88 -19.23 -23.92 -17.50
CA GLN A 88 -18.34 -22.78 -17.72
C GLN A 88 -18.22 -21.94 -16.45
N ALA A 89 -19.35 -21.62 -15.81
CA ALA A 89 -19.37 -20.88 -14.55
C ALA A 89 -18.72 -21.68 -13.40
N ALA A 90 -19.01 -22.97 -13.30
CA ALA A 90 -18.48 -23.86 -12.25
C ALA A 90 -16.95 -23.98 -12.30
N TYR A 91 -16.33 -23.98 -13.49
CA TYR A 91 -14.87 -24.00 -13.63
C TYR A 91 -14.24 -22.61 -13.52
N ALA A 92 -14.96 -21.55 -13.89
CA ALA A 92 -14.49 -20.18 -13.74
C ALA A 92 -14.35 -19.77 -12.26
N ALA A 93 -15.31 -20.13 -11.41
CA ALA A 93 -15.33 -19.78 -9.98
C ALA A 93 -14.03 -20.14 -9.21
N PRO A 94 -13.52 -21.39 -9.24
CA PRO A 94 -12.28 -21.74 -8.54
C PRO A 94 -11.04 -21.07 -9.14
N LEU A 95 -11.00 -20.86 -10.45
CA LEU A 95 -9.90 -20.17 -11.13
C LEU A 95 -9.84 -18.69 -10.75
N ILE A 96 -11.01 -18.04 -10.66
CA ILE A 96 -11.15 -16.65 -10.21
C ILE A 96 -10.81 -16.52 -8.73
N LEU A 97 -11.33 -17.41 -7.87
CA LEU A 97 -11.06 -17.39 -6.43
C LEU A 97 -9.56 -17.44 -6.13
N LEU A 98 -8.83 -18.29 -6.85
CA LEU A 98 -7.38 -18.44 -6.68
C LEU A 98 -6.59 -17.25 -7.25
N ALA A 99 -7.12 -16.60 -8.29
CA ALA A 99 -6.58 -15.34 -8.80
C ALA A 99 -6.74 -14.20 -7.77
N GLN A 100 -7.91 -14.14 -7.13
CA GLN A 100 -8.24 -13.14 -6.11
C GLN A 100 -7.37 -13.29 -4.85
N THR A 101 -7.11 -14.51 -4.38
CA THR A 101 -6.22 -14.72 -3.22
C THR A 101 -4.81 -14.16 -3.45
N ARG A 102 -4.27 -14.24 -4.68
CA ARG A 102 -2.94 -13.70 -5.01
C ARG A 102 -2.93 -12.19 -5.27
N GLN A 103 -4.04 -11.63 -5.74
CA GLN A 103 -4.20 -10.17 -5.80
C GLN A 103 -4.24 -9.62 -4.36
N ALA A 104 -5.03 -10.23 -3.48
CA ALA A 104 -5.11 -9.84 -2.07
C ALA A 104 -3.74 -9.90 -1.36
N ASP A 105 -2.90 -10.90 -1.65
CA ASP A 105 -1.54 -10.97 -1.07
C ASP A 105 -0.62 -9.86 -1.60
N ARG A 106 -0.70 -9.51 -2.89
CA ARG A 106 0.04 -8.36 -3.45
C ARG A 106 -0.44 -7.05 -2.86
N ASP A 107 -1.75 -6.88 -2.71
CA ASP A 107 -2.35 -5.68 -2.14
C ASP A 107 -1.98 -5.53 -0.66
N LYS A 108 -1.93 -6.63 0.10
CA LYS A 108 -1.40 -6.62 1.47
C LYS A 108 0.05 -6.14 1.52
N LEU A 109 0.93 -6.67 0.66
CA LEU A 109 2.33 -6.23 0.60
C LEU A 109 2.47 -4.76 0.20
N HIS A 110 1.59 -4.26 -0.67
CA HIS A 110 1.58 -2.86 -1.05
C HIS A 110 1.11 -1.98 0.11
N SER A 111 0.03 -2.38 0.79
CA SER A 111 -0.49 -1.70 1.99
C SER A 111 0.55 -1.61 3.10
N ASP A 112 1.26 -2.72 3.38
CA ASP A 112 2.34 -2.77 4.36
C ASP A 112 3.47 -1.77 4.06
N ARG A 113 3.80 -1.56 2.78
CA ARG A 113 4.82 -0.58 2.37
C ARG A 113 4.33 0.84 2.56
N ILE A 114 3.05 1.11 2.26
CA ILE A 114 2.44 2.42 2.46
C ILE A 114 2.42 2.75 3.96
N ASP A 115 2.01 1.82 4.81
CA ASP A 115 1.95 2.03 6.26
C ASP A 115 3.35 2.28 6.86
N LYS A 116 4.35 1.51 6.43
CA LYS A 116 5.76 1.76 6.77
C LYS A 116 6.26 3.12 6.26
N GLY A 117 5.77 3.57 5.10
CA GLY A 117 6.07 4.90 4.57
C GLY A 117 5.46 6.01 5.42
N HIS A 118 4.16 5.91 5.73
CA HIS A 118 3.44 6.87 6.57
C HIS A 118 4.04 6.98 7.97
N THR A 119 4.38 5.86 8.60
CA THR A 119 5.02 5.87 9.92
C THR A 119 6.39 6.54 9.90
N ARG A 120 7.19 6.35 8.83
CA ARG A 120 8.48 7.04 8.66
C ARG A 120 8.31 8.54 8.45
N LEU A 121 7.38 8.96 7.59
CA LEU A 121 7.07 10.36 7.34
C LEU A 121 6.57 11.06 8.62
N ALA A 122 5.65 10.42 9.34
CA ALA A 122 5.13 10.94 10.61
C ALA A 122 6.24 11.11 11.66
N ARG A 123 7.20 10.18 11.73
CA ARG A 123 8.37 10.32 12.62
C ARG A 123 9.28 11.47 12.20
N ALA A 124 9.56 11.63 10.91
CA ALA A 124 10.37 12.72 10.41
C ALA A 124 9.73 14.09 10.71
N ALA A 125 8.43 14.22 10.49
CA ALA A 125 7.68 15.45 10.80
C ALA A 125 7.73 15.79 12.31
N LYS A 126 7.66 14.79 13.19
CA LYS A 126 7.82 15.01 14.64
C LYS A 126 9.22 15.54 14.99
N LEU A 127 10.27 14.91 14.46
CA LEU A 127 11.65 15.36 14.69
C LEU A 127 11.88 16.79 14.21
N GLU A 128 11.31 17.16 13.06
CA GLU A 128 11.36 18.53 12.54
C GLU A 128 10.61 19.51 13.45
N THR A 129 9.43 19.12 13.94
CA THR A 129 8.66 19.93 14.90
C THR A 129 9.43 20.14 16.21
N ASP A 130 10.07 19.10 16.74
CA ASP A 130 10.89 19.19 17.95
C ASP A 130 12.08 20.14 17.75
N LYS A 131 12.69 20.13 16.55
CA LYS A 131 13.77 21.05 16.17
C LYS A 131 13.30 22.51 16.13
N ILE A 132 12.10 22.76 15.60
CA ILE A 132 11.51 24.11 15.56
C ILE A 132 11.26 24.60 16.98
N LEU A 133 10.73 23.75 17.86
CA LEU A 133 10.52 24.10 19.27
C LEU A 133 11.84 24.45 19.97
N GLU A 134 12.90 23.67 19.74
CA GLU A 134 14.25 23.94 20.27
C GLU A 134 14.75 25.33 19.83
N LEU A 135 14.62 25.67 18.54
CA LEU A 135 15.04 26.97 18.01
C LEU A 135 14.20 28.14 18.55
N LEU A 136 12.90 27.94 18.75
CA LEU A 136 12.02 28.96 19.34
C LEU A 136 12.39 29.23 20.80
N GLN A 137 12.70 28.19 21.57
CA GLN A 137 13.17 28.34 22.95
C GLN A 137 14.50 29.09 23.01
N ALA A 138 15.46 28.74 22.15
CA ALA A 138 16.75 29.43 22.08
C ALA A 138 16.59 30.92 21.73
N ASN A 139 15.73 31.26 20.76
CA ASN A 139 15.44 32.66 20.44
C ASN A 139 14.79 33.42 21.60
N THR A 140 13.90 32.74 22.35
CA THR A 140 13.26 33.33 23.53
C THR A 140 14.29 33.65 24.61
N GLU A 141 15.22 32.72 24.88
CA GLU A 141 16.29 32.91 25.85
C GLU A 141 17.26 34.03 25.45
N LEU A 142 17.67 34.08 24.17
CA LEU A 142 18.50 35.19 23.66
C LEU A 142 17.80 36.54 23.83
N THR A 143 16.49 36.60 23.59
CA THR A 143 15.70 37.83 23.78
C THR A 143 15.66 38.25 25.24
N GLU A 144 15.57 37.31 26.18
CA GLU A 144 15.65 37.59 27.61
C GLU A 144 17.03 38.11 28.03
N GLN A 145 18.11 37.53 27.48
CA GLN A 145 19.48 37.99 27.72
C GLN A 145 19.68 39.42 27.21
N ASP A 146 19.23 39.72 25.99
CA ASP A 146 19.30 41.08 25.42
C ASP A 146 18.58 42.11 26.30
N LYS A 147 17.42 41.73 26.83
CA LYS A 147 16.68 42.56 27.78
C LYS A 147 17.50 42.82 29.05
N GLN A 148 18.10 41.78 29.65
CA GLN A 148 18.93 41.93 30.83
C GLN A 148 20.18 42.78 30.59
N LEU A 149 20.87 42.60 29.46
CA LEU A 149 22.01 43.45 29.09
C LEU A 149 21.59 44.91 28.96
N THR A 150 20.45 45.17 28.32
CA THR A 150 19.91 46.53 28.16
C THR A 150 19.62 47.18 29.52
N GLU A 151 19.02 46.44 30.44
CA GLU A 151 18.74 46.90 31.81
C GLU A 151 20.04 47.18 32.59
N GLN A 152 21.07 46.33 32.45
CA GLN A 152 22.38 46.54 33.07
C GLN A 152 23.08 47.79 32.54
N VAL A 153 23.09 48.00 31.23
CA VAL A 153 23.66 49.21 30.61
C VAL A 153 22.92 50.45 31.10
N ALA A 154 21.59 50.43 31.17
CA ALA A 154 20.80 51.54 31.69
C ALA A 154 21.11 51.83 33.16
N ALA A 155 21.27 50.80 33.99
CA ALA A 155 21.62 50.93 35.40
C ALA A 155 23.04 51.48 35.60
N LEU A 156 24.02 50.98 34.84
CA LEU A 156 25.41 51.46 34.88
C LEU A 156 25.50 52.92 34.43
N THR A 157 24.75 53.29 33.39
CA THR A 157 24.65 54.68 32.92
C THR A 157 24.10 55.59 34.02
N LYS A 158 23.06 55.15 34.74
CA LYS A 158 22.53 55.88 35.91
C LYS A 158 23.57 56.07 37.01
N GLN A 159 24.36 55.05 37.33
CA GLN A 159 25.42 55.14 38.34
C GLN A 159 26.51 56.13 37.95
N ILE A 160 26.97 56.10 36.69
CA ILE A 160 27.95 57.06 36.17
C ILE A 160 27.41 58.49 36.29
N HIS A 161 26.15 58.72 35.92
CA HIS A 161 25.53 60.04 36.00
C HIS A 161 25.41 60.54 37.45
N ALA A 162 25.05 59.66 38.39
CA ALA A 162 24.96 59.99 39.81
C ALA A 162 26.35 60.38 40.39
N LEU A 163 27.39 59.58 40.11
CA LEU A 163 28.76 59.86 40.57
C LEU A 163 29.32 61.17 40.01
N LEU A 164 29.04 61.49 38.74
CA LEU A 164 29.44 62.77 38.14
C LEU A 164 28.68 63.95 38.76
N SER A 165 27.41 63.79 39.14
CA SER A 165 26.62 64.85 39.76
C SER A 165 27.07 65.19 41.19
N GLU A 166 27.53 64.20 41.96
CA GLU A 166 28.12 64.40 43.29
C GLU A 166 29.49 65.07 43.23
N GLN A 167 30.32 64.78 42.22
CA GLN A 167 31.62 65.47 42.06
C GLN A 167 31.51 66.95 41.66
N HIS A 168 30.43 67.35 40.98
CA HIS A 168 30.23 68.74 40.55
C HIS A 168 29.59 69.65 41.62
N THR A 169 29.18 69.09 42.77
CA THR A 169 28.53 69.84 43.87
C THR A 169 29.42 70.09 45.10
N SER A 170 30.70 69.69 45.05
CA SER A 170 31.76 70.09 46.01
C SER A 170 32.67 71.15 45.40
#